data_AF-A0A7C9AAF4-F1
#
_entry.id   AF-A0A7C9AAF4-F1
#
_cell.length_a   1.000
_cell.length_b   1.000
_cell.length_c   1.000
_cell.angle_alpha   90.00
_cell.angle_beta   90.00
_cell.angle_gamma   90.00
#
_symmetry.space_group_name_H-M   'P 1'
#
loop_
_entity.id
_entity.type
_entity.pdbx_description
1 polymer ?
#
loop_
_entity_poly.entity_id
_entity_poly.type
_entity_poly.pdbx_seq_one_letter_code
_entity_poly.pdbx_strand_id
1 'polypeptide(L)'
;AVEALREVMGSNENVWIILKASRLNSLLGMKDNLVRNVSFLRARGIPLENIRKRILENALPFIRKHEAFKDIATQAEVKWGLSPTSLMYLVAVHVLCCINERNIESKCRVFESFGWDRSHVVSLFRRSPRCLGLGERNI
;
A
#
# COMPACT_ATOMS: atom_id res chain seq x y z
N ALA A 1 8.20 -22.61 -2.90
CA ALA A 1 7.74 -21.31 -3.48
C ALA A 1 6.27 -21.02 -3.15
N VAL A 2 5.36 -21.96 -3.45
CA VAL A 2 3.93 -21.85 -3.11
C VAL A 2 3.69 -21.89 -1.60
N GLU A 3 4.51 -22.61 -0.83
CA GLU A 3 4.34 -22.72 0.63
C GLU A 3 4.49 -21.39 1.39
N ALA A 4 5.47 -20.56 1.04
CA ALA A 4 5.64 -19.25 1.67
C ALA A 4 4.47 -18.30 1.37
N LEU A 5 3.88 -18.41 0.17
CA LEU A 5 2.64 -17.70 -0.16
C LEU A 5 1.47 -18.25 0.66
N ARG A 6 1.39 -19.58 0.85
CA ARG A 6 0.36 -20.22 1.66
C ARG A 6 0.42 -19.76 3.12
N GLU A 7 1.60 -19.60 3.71
CA GLU A 7 1.76 -19.08 5.07
C GLU A 7 1.20 -17.66 5.23
N VAL A 8 1.49 -16.78 4.27
CA VAL A 8 0.96 -15.40 4.26
C VAL A 8 -0.56 -15.41 4.02
N MET A 9 -1.01 -16.19 3.04
CA MET A 9 -2.38 -16.15 2.54
C MET A 9 -3.36 -17.05 3.29
N GLY A 10 -2.88 -17.95 4.15
CA GLY A 10 -3.69 -18.82 5.01
C GLY A 10 -4.42 -19.96 4.30
N SER A 11 -4.58 -19.93 2.98
CA SER A 11 -5.26 -20.99 2.21
C SER A 11 -4.78 -21.05 0.76
N ASN A 12 -5.02 -22.20 0.11
CA ASN A 12 -4.68 -22.39 -1.31
C ASN A 12 -5.59 -21.57 -2.23
N GLU A 13 -6.84 -21.37 -1.84
CA GLU A 13 -7.83 -20.57 -2.57
C GLU A 13 -7.35 -19.11 -2.64
N ASN A 14 -6.87 -18.56 -1.54
CA ASN A 14 -6.31 -17.21 -1.50
C ASN A 14 -5.04 -17.08 -2.36
N VAL A 15 -4.18 -18.09 -2.35
CA VAL A 15 -3.00 -18.14 -3.24
C VAL A 15 -3.45 -18.18 -4.71
N TRP A 16 -4.46 -18.97 -5.04
CA TRP A 16 -5.00 -19.04 -6.40
C TRP A 16 -5.63 -17.72 -6.85
N ILE A 17 -6.40 -17.04 -5.98
CA ILE A 17 -7.00 -15.73 -6.26
C ILE A 17 -5.93 -14.72 -6.68
N ILE A 18 -4.83 -14.64 -5.91
CA ILE A 18 -3.75 -13.69 -6.24
C ILE A 18 -2.94 -14.14 -7.46
N LEU A 19 -2.83 -15.43 -7.78
CA LEU A 19 -2.13 -15.87 -8.98
C LEU A 19 -2.97 -15.69 -10.26
N LYS A 20 -4.29 -15.83 -10.18
CA LYS A 20 -5.21 -15.75 -11.33
C LYS A 20 -5.42 -14.33 -11.83
N ALA A 21 -5.39 -13.32 -10.96
CA ALA A 21 -5.42 -11.93 -11.38
C ALA A 21 -4.23 -11.70 -12.34
N SER A 22 -4.52 -11.49 -13.63
CA SER A 22 -3.68 -11.78 -14.80
C SER A 22 -2.38 -10.97 -14.95
N ARG A 23 -1.89 -10.37 -13.87
CA ARG A 23 -0.69 -9.53 -13.76
C ARG A 23 0.43 -10.19 -12.94
N LEU A 24 0.32 -11.48 -12.60
CA LEU A 24 1.09 -12.07 -11.49
C LEU A 24 1.87 -13.35 -11.81
N ASN A 25 2.19 -13.62 -13.08
CA ASN A 25 3.37 -14.47 -13.41
C ASN A 25 4.65 -13.92 -12.76
N SER A 26 4.72 -12.60 -12.55
CA SER A 26 5.78 -11.91 -11.80
C SER A 26 5.75 -12.19 -10.30
N LEU A 27 4.60 -12.57 -9.70
CA LEU A 27 4.47 -12.78 -8.26
C LEU A 27 5.23 -14.01 -7.80
N LEU A 28 5.27 -15.07 -8.61
CA LEU A 28 6.12 -16.24 -8.30
C LEU A 28 7.61 -15.86 -8.26
N GLY A 29 8.04 -14.96 -9.15
CA GLY A 29 9.41 -14.43 -9.18
C GLY A 29 9.69 -13.39 -8.09
N MET A 30 8.67 -12.68 -7.59
CA MET A 30 8.79 -11.62 -6.58
C MET A 30 8.19 -12.01 -5.22
N LYS A 31 7.89 -13.28 -4.99
CA LYS A 31 7.29 -13.78 -3.74
C LYS A 31 8.14 -13.45 -2.52
N ASP A 32 9.45 -13.42 -2.67
CA ASP A 32 10.37 -13.16 -1.56
C ASP A 32 10.24 -11.70 -1.10
N ASN A 33 9.94 -10.77 -2.01
CA ASN A 33 9.59 -9.40 -1.67
C ASN A 33 8.28 -9.35 -0.90
N LEU A 34 7.26 -10.09 -1.35
CA LEU A 34 5.97 -10.17 -0.65
C LEU A 34 6.15 -10.62 0.79
N VAL A 35 6.88 -11.72 1.01
CA VAL A 35 7.15 -12.26 2.34
C VAL A 35 7.90 -11.24 3.21
N ARG A 36 8.95 -10.61 2.68
CA ARG A 36 9.72 -9.58 3.41
C ARG A 36 8.87 -8.37 3.78
N ASN A 37 8.06 -7.87 2.85
CA ASN A 37 7.19 -6.71 3.07
C ASN A 37 6.06 -7.01 4.06
N VAL A 38 5.47 -8.21 4.00
CA VAL A 38 4.48 -8.67 4.99
C VAL A 38 5.11 -8.78 6.38
N SER A 39 6.29 -9.41 6.50
CA SER A 39 7.00 -9.52 7.77
C SER A 39 7.35 -8.15 8.35
N PHE A 40 7.76 -7.19 7.52
CA PHE A 40 8.01 -5.81 7.92
C PHE A 40 6.76 -5.10 8.48
N LEU A 41 5.61 -5.27 7.83
CA LEU A 41 4.33 -4.70 8.30
C LEU A 41 3.87 -5.36 9.61
N ARG A 42 4.05 -6.69 9.74
CA ARG A 42 3.76 -7.42 10.98
C ARG A 42 4.62 -6.96 12.14
N ALA A 43 5.91 -6.73 11.90
CA ALA A 43 6.84 -6.21 12.90
C ALA A 43 6.46 -4.79 13.40
N ARG A 44 5.68 -4.03 12.60
CA ARG A 44 5.07 -2.75 13.00
C ARG A 44 3.74 -2.89 13.76
N GLY A 45 3.33 -4.10 14.09
CA GLY A 45 2.11 -4.37 14.85
C GLY A 45 0.84 -4.47 14.01
N ILE A 46 0.95 -4.54 12.67
CA ILE A 46 -0.22 -4.68 11.81
C ILE A 46 -0.66 -6.16 11.79
N PRO A 47 -1.93 -6.47 12.11
CA PRO A 47 -2.42 -7.84 12.07
C PRO A 47 -2.32 -8.45 10.66
N LEU A 48 -1.88 -9.72 10.59
CA LEU A 48 -1.73 -10.44 9.31
C LEU A 48 -3.03 -10.47 8.50
N GLU A 49 -4.18 -10.61 9.17
CA GLU A 49 -5.51 -10.59 8.52
C GLU A 49 -5.76 -9.30 7.74
N ASN A 50 -5.38 -8.14 8.30
CA ASN A 50 -5.54 -6.85 7.64
C ASN A 50 -4.64 -6.73 6.41
N ILE A 51 -3.41 -7.23 6.51
CA ILE A 51 -2.45 -7.26 5.40
C ILE A 51 -2.98 -8.19 4.29
N ARG A 52 -3.43 -9.40 4.65
CA ARG A 52 -3.98 -10.38 3.72
C ARG A 52 -5.19 -9.85 2.97
N LYS A 53 -6.13 -9.21 3.67
CA LYS A 53 -7.29 -8.55 3.04
C LYS A 53 -6.84 -7.55 1.97
N ARG A 54 -5.77 -6.78 2.22
CA ARG A 54 -5.25 -5.83 1.24
C ARG A 54 -4.51 -6.49 0.08
N ILE A 55 -3.78 -7.57 0.32
CA ILE A 55 -3.15 -8.36 -0.74
C ILE A 55 -4.21 -8.95 -1.68
N LEU A 56 -5.33 -9.43 -1.13
CA LEU A 56 -6.46 -9.93 -1.93
C LEU A 56 -7.13 -8.83 -2.75
N GLU A 57 -7.21 -7.59 -2.24
CA GLU A 57 -7.67 -6.44 -3.03
C GLU A 57 -6.71 -6.12 -4.19
N ASN A 58 -5.40 -6.09 -3.93
CA ASN A 58 -4.36 -5.89 -4.94
C ASN A 58 -2.98 -6.29 -4.38
N ALA A 59 -2.38 -7.33 -4.95
CA ALA A 59 -1.08 -7.84 -4.51
C ALA A 59 0.12 -7.00 -5.00
N LEU A 60 -0.05 -6.19 -6.06
CA LEU A 60 1.06 -5.50 -6.74
C LEU A 60 1.88 -4.57 -5.80
N PRO A 61 1.27 -3.81 -4.89
CA PRO A 61 2.01 -2.95 -3.97
C PRO A 61 2.92 -3.72 -3.02
N PHE A 62 2.58 -4.96 -2.70
CA PHE A 62 3.30 -5.77 -1.72
C PHE A 62 4.45 -6.57 -2.34
N ILE A 63 4.51 -6.72 -3.66
CA ILE A 63 5.62 -7.40 -4.36
C ILE A 63 6.76 -6.44 -4.75
N ARG A 64 6.63 -5.14 -4.45
CA ARG A 64 7.69 -4.15 -4.69
C ARG A 64 8.99 -4.54 -3.99
N LYS A 65 10.13 -4.14 -4.57
CA LYS A 65 11.45 -4.30 -3.94
C LYS A 65 11.40 -3.80 -2.50
N HIS A 66 11.99 -4.58 -1.61
CA HIS A 66 11.84 -4.36 -0.17
C HIS A 66 12.30 -2.97 0.26
N GLU A 67 13.40 -2.47 -0.28
CA GLU A 67 13.97 -1.15 0.01
C GLU A 67 12.97 -0.04 -0.35
N ALA A 68 12.46 -0.06 -1.59
CA ALA A 68 11.47 0.92 -2.04
C ALA A 68 10.17 0.85 -1.23
N PHE A 69 9.77 -0.34 -0.79
CA PHE A 69 8.61 -0.51 0.08
C PHE A 69 8.83 0.15 1.44
N LYS A 70 10.02 -0.01 2.04
CA LYS A 70 10.38 0.65 3.31
C LYS A 70 10.44 2.17 3.19
N ASP A 71 10.93 2.69 2.06
CA ASP A 71 11.00 4.13 1.84
C ASP A 71 9.59 4.75 1.80
N ILE A 72 8.67 4.09 1.09
CA ILE A 72 7.25 4.48 1.03
C ILE A 72 6.58 4.37 2.41
N ALA A 73 6.86 3.28 3.13
CA ALA A 73 6.40 3.10 4.50
C ALA A 73 6.87 4.23 5.42
N THR A 74 8.14 4.61 5.33
CA THR A 74 8.72 5.72 6.08
C THR A 74 8.11 7.05 5.66
N GLN A 75 7.83 7.26 4.38
CA GLN A 75 7.13 8.45 3.88
C GLN A 75 5.73 8.58 4.49
N ALA A 76 4.98 7.47 4.65
CA ALA A 76 3.69 7.48 5.31
C ALA A 76 3.78 7.95 6.78
N GLU A 77 4.85 7.59 7.49
CA GLU A 77 5.09 7.99 8.89
C GLU A 77 5.51 9.47 8.96
N VAL A 78 6.56 9.84 8.22
CA VAL A 78 7.22 11.15 8.36
C VAL A 78 6.46 12.27 7.63
N LYS A 79 6.09 12.07 6.37
CA LYS A 79 5.45 13.12 5.55
C LYS A 79 3.96 13.22 5.84
N TRP A 80 3.32 12.07 6.08
CA TRP A 80 1.87 12.00 6.27
C TRP A 80 1.45 11.80 7.72
N GLY A 81 2.38 11.64 8.67
CA GLY A 81 2.07 11.57 10.11
C GLY A 81 1.14 10.40 10.48
N LEU A 82 1.20 9.28 9.75
CA LEU A 82 0.40 8.10 10.04
C LEU A 82 1.10 7.23 11.08
N SER A 83 0.34 6.79 12.08
CA SER A 83 0.84 5.82 13.08
C SER A 83 1.08 4.46 12.42
N PRO A 84 2.27 3.84 12.58
CA PRO A 84 2.63 2.57 11.91
C PRO A 84 1.77 1.38 12.34
N THR A 85 1.06 1.47 13.47
CA THR A 85 0.14 0.44 13.96
C THR A 85 -1.28 0.60 13.43
N SER A 86 -1.60 1.73 12.77
CA SER A 86 -2.95 2.04 12.32
C SER A 86 -3.32 1.32 11.01
N LEU A 87 -4.61 1.02 10.83
CA LEU A 87 -5.08 0.50 9.55
C LEU A 87 -4.92 1.54 8.42
N MET A 88 -5.03 2.83 8.74
CA MET A 88 -4.84 3.90 7.74
C MET A 88 -3.40 3.95 7.24
N TYR A 89 -2.41 3.62 8.07
CA TYR A 89 -1.04 3.45 7.62
C TYR A 89 -0.92 2.36 6.55
N LEU A 90 -1.49 1.17 6.79
CA LEU A 90 -1.51 0.10 5.77
C LEU A 90 -2.18 0.55 4.47
N VAL A 91 -3.29 1.29 4.56
CA VAL A 91 -4.01 1.82 3.39
C VAL A 91 -3.15 2.84 2.65
N ALA A 92 -2.48 3.73 3.37
CA ALA A 92 -1.62 4.74 2.78
C ALA A 92 -0.42 4.13 2.07
N VAL A 93 0.29 3.19 2.70
CA VAL A 93 1.40 2.47 2.05
C VAL A 93 0.92 1.79 0.77
N HIS A 94 -0.26 1.15 0.82
CA HIS A 94 -0.87 0.54 -0.36
C HIS A 94 -1.14 1.56 -1.48
N VAL A 95 -1.69 2.73 -1.16
CA VAL A 95 -1.95 3.80 -2.15
C VAL A 95 -0.65 4.40 -2.69
N LEU A 96 0.30 4.74 -1.83
CA LEU A 96 1.59 5.34 -2.20
C LEU A 96 2.42 4.39 -3.06
N CYS A 97 2.32 3.07 -2.85
CA CYS A 97 2.88 2.06 -3.75
C CYS A 97 2.16 1.95 -5.10
N CYS A 98 1.02 2.61 -5.32
CA CYS A 98 0.32 2.62 -6.61
C CYS A 98 0.59 3.87 -7.44
N ILE A 99 1.14 4.93 -6.83
CA ILE A 99 1.34 6.24 -7.45
C ILE A 99 2.80 6.68 -7.35
N ASN A 100 3.28 7.48 -8.29
CA ASN A 100 4.62 8.07 -8.20
C ASN A 100 4.57 9.40 -7.44
N GLU A 101 5.72 9.91 -6.99
CA GLU A 101 5.78 11.14 -6.19
C GLU A 101 5.31 12.40 -6.94
N ARG A 102 5.60 12.50 -8.23
CA ARG A 102 5.10 13.61 -9.07
C ARG A 102 3.57 13.64 -9.10
N ASN A 103 2.94 12.48 -9.19
CA ASN A 103 1.48 12.36 -9.15
C ASN A 103 0.92 12.72 -7.76
N ILE A 104 1.61 12.38 -6.68
CA ILE A 104 1.20 12.77 -5.31
C ILE A 104 1.16 14.30 -5.21
N GLU A 105 2.24 14.97 -5.63
CA GLU A 105 2.35 16.42 -5.50
C GLU A 105 1.34 17.14 -6.41
N SER A 106 1.18 16.68 -7.65
CA SER A 106 0.17 17.21 -8.57
C SER A 106 -1.24 17.12 -7.99
N LYS A 107 -1.60 15.98 -7.37
CA LYS A 107 -2.89 15.81 -6.71
C LYS A 107 -3.08 16.72 -5.50
N CYS A 108 -2.02 16.96 -4.72
CA CYS A 108 -2.10 17.93 -3.64
C CYS A 108 -2.37 19.34 -4.16
N ARG A 109 -1.76 19.73 -5.28
CA ARG A 109 -2.01 21.02 -5.95
C ARG A 109 -3.44 21.17 -6.45
N VAL A 110 -4.09 20.08 -6.86
CA VAL A 110 -5.53 20.11 -7.21
C VAL A 110 -6.37 20.53 -6.01
N PHE A 111 -6.17 19.91 -4.84
CA PHE A 111 -6.86 20.35 -3.62
C PHE A 111 -6.52 21.80 -3.25
N GLU A 112 -5.26 22.20 -3.36
CA GLU A 112 -4.81 23.57 -3.10
C GLU A 112 -5.49 24.59 -4.03
N SER A 113 -5.76 24.23 -5.28
CA SER A 113 -6.51 25.07 -6.23
C SER A 113 -7.97 25.30 -5.82
N PHE A 114 -8.53 24.45 -4.95
CA PHE A 114 -9.86 24.63 -4.33
C PHE A 114 -9.81 25.43 -3.01
N GLY A 115 -8.67 26.05 -2.69
CA GLY A 115 -8.49 26.88 -1.49
C GLY A 115 -8.08 26.11 -0.24
N TRP A 116 -7.72 24.83 -0.36
CA TRP A 116 -7.21 24.05 0.76
C TRP A 116 -5.74 24.40 1.02
N ASP A 117 -5.35 24.59 2.27
CA ASP A 117 -3.93 24.59 2.59
C ASP A 117 -3.36 23.17 2.64
N ARG A 118 -2.03 23.07 2.64
CA ARG A 118 -1.33 21.78 2.66
C ARG A 118 -1.65 20.95 3.90
N SER A 119 -1.93 21.58 5.04
CA SER A 119 -2.25 20.89 6.28
C SER A 119 -3.62 20.21 6.22
N HIS A 120 -4.60 20.82 5.56
CA HIS A 120 -5.90 20.23 5.29
C HIS A 120 -5.79 19.01 4.37
N VAL A 121 -4.96 19.08 3.32
CA VAL A 121 -4.70 17.93 2.43
C VAL A 121 -4.06 16.77 3.19
N VAL A 122 -3.07 17.03 4.04
CA VAL A 122 -2.45 16.01 4.90
C VAL A 122 -3.47 15.41 5.87
N SER A 123 -4.33 16.24 6.47
CA SER A 123 -5.40 15.79 7.36
C SER A 123 -6.41 14.88 6.63
N LEU A 124 -6.82 15.25 5.41
CA LEU A 124 -7.68 14.42 4.57
C LEU A 124 -7.03 13.09 4.22
N PHE A 125 -5.76 13.11 3.82
CA PHE A 125 -5.02 11.89 3.49
C PHE A 125 -4.91 10.95 4.69
N ARG A 126 -4.65 11.47 5.90
CA ARG A 126 -4.64 10.64 7.13
C ARG A 126 -5.96 9.93 7.38
N ARG A 127 -7.09 10.61 7.11
CA ARG A 127 -8.45 10.07 7.30
C ARG A 127 -8.87 9.14 6.18
N SER A 128 -8.43 9.41 4.96
CA SER A 128 -8.80 8.63 3.77
C SER A 128 -7.67 8.67 2.75
N PRO A 129 -6.66 7.78 2.85
CA PRO A 129 -5.52 7.80 1.94
C PRO A 129 -5.91 7.59 0.47
N ARG A 130 -7.09 7.01 0.22
CA ARG A 130 -7.64 6.80 -1.12
C ARG A 130 -7.89 8.11 -1.88
N CYS A 131 -7.99 9.27 -1.21
CA CYS A 131 -8.16 10.56 -1.88
C CYS A 131 -7.05 10.84 -2.91
N LEU A 132 -5.81 10.46 -2.62
CA LEU A 132 -4.68 10.59 -3.56
C LEU A 132 -4.55 9.40 -4.53
N GLY A 133 -5.34 8.34 -4.33
CA GLY A 133 -5.44 7.23 -5.27
C GLY A 133 -6.37 7.52 -6.46
N LEU A 134 -7.17 8.58 -6.40
CA LEU A 134 -8.09 8.99 -7.46
C LEU A 134 -7.33 9.62 -8.63
N GLY A 135 -7.89 9.57 -9.85
CA GLY A 135 -7.44 10.41 -10.94
C GLY A 135 -7.68 11.88 -10.63
N GLU A 136 -6.87 12.81 -11.16
CA GLU A 136 -7.00 14.24 -10.85
C GLU A 136 -8.39 14.80 -11.20
N ARG A 137 -9.03 14.30 -12.25
CA ARG A 137 -10.41 14.68 -12.64
C ARG A 137 -11.49 14.21 -11.67
N ASN A 138 -11.15 13.28 -10.78
CA ASN A 138 -12.05 12.70 -9.79
C ASN A 138 -11.73 13.19 -8.36
N ILE A 139 -10.79 14.14 -8.24
CA ILE A 139 -10.51 14.92 -7.03
C ILE A 139 -11.37 16.18 -7.08
#